data_AF-A0A8C5L045-F1
#
_entry.id   AF-A0A8C5L045-F1
#
_cell.length_a   1.000
_cell.length_b   1.000
_cell.length_c   1.000
_cell.angle_alpha   90.00
_cell.angle_beta   90.00
_cell.angle_gamma   90.00
#
_symmetry.space_group_name_H-M   'P 1'
#
loop_
_entity.id
_entity.type
_entity.pdbx_description
1 polymer ?
#
loop_
_entity_poly.entity_id
_entity_poly.type
_entity_poly.pdbx_seq_one_letter_code
_entity_poly.pdbx_strand_id
1 'polypeptide(L)'
;MEVAFRGVRKVLCVAEKNDAAKGIADLLSNGRMRRNVTMIMTSVSGHLLAHDFHMKFRKWQSCNPLVLFEAEIEKYCPENFIDIK
;
A
#
# COMPACT_ATOMS: atom_id res chain seq x y z
N MET A 1 -22.39 -8.46 -11.71
CA MET A 1 -21.51 -7.45 -11.08
C MET A 1 -22.29 -6.25 -10.55
N GLU A 2 -23.32 -5.76 -11.25
CA GLU A 2 -24.10 -4.58 -10.83
C GLU A 2 -24.73 -4.65 -9.43
N VAL A 3 -25.14 -5.84 -8.97
CA VAL A 3 -25.76 -6.00 -7.63
C VAL A 3 -24.79 -5.64 -6.51
N ALA A 4 -23.50 -5.95 -6.66
CA ALA A 4 -22.47 -5.68 -5.65
C ALA A 4 -22.16 -4.17 -5.50
N PHE A 5 -22.50 -3.35 -6.50
CA PHE A 5 -22.24 -1.91 -6.50
C PHE A 5 -23.49 -1.07 -6.19
N ARG A 6 -24.66 -1.69 -5.96
CA ARG A 6 -25.87 -0.96 -5.58
C ARG A 6 -25.65 -0.22 -4.25
N GLY A 7 -25.88 1.09 -4.26
CA GLY A 7 -25.73 1.96 -3.08
C GLY A 7 -24.29 2.40 -2.77
N VAL A 8 -23.30 1.95 -3.54
CA VAL A 8 -21.91 2.43 -3.39
C VAL A 8 -21.84 3.88 -3.86
N ARG A 9 -21.40 4.78 -2.97
CA ARG A 9 -21.25 6.22 -3.27
C ARG A 9 -19.81 6.66 -3.48
N LYS A 10 -18.87 5.93 -2.88
CA LYS A 10 -17.43 6.24 -2.90
C LYS A 10 -16.65 4.96 -3.18
N VAL A 11 -15.66 5.05 -4.06
CA VAL A 11 -14.75 3.95 -4.39
C VAL A 11 -13.33 4.41 -4.13
N LEU A 12 -12.61 3.72 -3.24
CA LEU A 12 -11.20 4.00 -2.98
C LEU A 12 -10.33 3.24 -4.00
N CYS A 13 -9.44 3.97 -4.66
CA CYS A 13 -8.47 3.45 -5.60
C CYS A 13 -7.07 3.86 -5.13
N VAL A 14 -6.14 2.91 -5.06
CA VAL A 14 -4.77 3.14 -4.57
C VAL A 14 -3.78 2.68 -5.63
N ALA A 15 -3.02 3.60 -6.20
CA ALA A 15 -1.95 3.30 -7.15
C ALA A 15 -0.59 3.10 -6.44
N GLU A 16 0.39 2.53 -7.13
CA GLU A 16 1.73 2.28 -6.58
C GLU A 16 2.55 3.57 -6.32
N LYS A 17 2.28 4.62 -7.09
CA LYS A 17 2.99 5.91 -7.04
C LYS A 17 2.07 7.07 -7.39
N ASN A 18 2.37 8.26 -6.88
CA ASN A 18 1.53 9.45 -7.04
C ASN A 18 1.34 9.85 -8.52
N ASP A 19 2.37 9.76 -9.35
CA ASP A 19 2.24 10.11 -10.77
C ASP A 19 1.31 9.16 -11.53
N ALA A 20 1.27 7.88 -11.14
CA ALA A 20 0.33 6.92 -11.69
C ALA A 20 -1.10 7.25 -11.23
N ALA A 21 -1.31 7.56 -9.95
CA ALA A 21 -2.62 7.99 -9.44
C ALA A 21 -3.14 9.22 -10.19
N LYS A 22 -2.29 10.24 -10.38
CA LYS A 22 -2.63 11.46 -11.12
C LYS A 22 -2.98 11.17 -12.57
N GLY A 23 -2.15 10.40 -13.28
CA GLY A 23 -2.40 10.06 -14.69
C GLY A 23 -3.70 9.27 -14.88
N ILE A 24 -3.96 8.28 -14.02
CA ILE A 24 -5.20 7.48 -14.06
C ILE A 24 -6.42 8.36 -13.73
N ALA A 25 -6.33 9.20 -12.70
CA ALA A 25 -7.41 10.11 -12.34
C ALA A 25 -7.74 11.09 -13.47
N ASP A 26 -6.73 11.69 -14.11
CA ASP A 26 -6.91 12.65 -15.19
C ASP A 26 -7.58 12.01 -16.42
N LEU A 27 -7.04 10.88 -16.89
CA LEU A 27 -7.58 10.13 -18.03
C LEU A 27 -9.01 9.63 -17.78
N LEU A 28 -9.24 8.98 -16.64
CA LEU A 28 -10.57 8.46 -16.34
C LEU A 28 -11.56 9.59 -16.14
N SER A 29 -11.16 10.75 -15.63
CA SER A 29 -12.07 11.86 -15.37
C SER A 29 -12.30 12.75 -16.60
N ASN A 30 -11.52 12.62 -17.68
CA ASN A 30 -11.41 13.64 -18.74
C ASN A 30 -11.20 15.04 -18.14
N GLY A 31 -10.38 15.13 -17.08
CA GLY A 31 -10.19 16.34 -16.27
C GLY A 31 -11.38 16.75 -15.37
N ARG A 32 -12.42 15.91 -15.23
CA ARG A 32 -13.65 16.21 -14.45
C ARG A 32 -13.97 15.12 -13.43
N MET A 33 -13.79 15.40 -12.15
CA MET A 33 -14.00 14.41 -11.07
C MET A 33 -15.46 14.01 -10.75
N ARG A 34 -16.48 14.47 -11.48
CA ARG A 34 -17.89 14.26 -11.09
C ARG A 34 -18.55 13.10 -11.86
N ARG A 35 -18.94 12.05 -11.14
CA ARG A 35 -19.62 10.83 -11.65
C ARG A 35 -20.70 10.35 -10.66
N ASN A 36 -21.50 9.36 -11.07
CA ASN A 36 -22.53 8.70 -10.25
C ASN A 36 -21.96 8.12 -8.93
N VAL A 37 -20.66 7.82 -8.92
CA VAL A 37 -19.88 7.49 -7.72
C VAL A 37 -18.68 8.43 -7.65
N THR A 38 -18.27 8.80 -6.44
CA THR A 38 -17.04 9.57 -6.23
C THR A 38 -15.86 8.61 -6.16
N MET A 39 -14.96 8.68 -7.14
CA MET A 39 -13.68 7.97 -7.10
C MET A 39 -12.73 8.74 -6.19
N ILE A 40 -12.22 8.09 -5.15
CA ILE A 40 -11.15 8.60 -4.29
C ILE A 40 -9.87 7.94 -4.78
N MET A 41 -9.12 8.65 -5.62
CA MET A 41 -7.84 8.19 -6.13
C MET A 41 -6.71 8.70 -5.24
N THR A 42 -5.85 7.79 -4.78
CA THR A 42 -4.63 8.09 -4.02
C THR A 42 -3.52 7.10 -4.41
N SER A 43 -2.37 7.17 -3.77
CA SER A 43 -1.24 6.29 -4.03
C SER A 43 -0.52 5.84 -2.77
N VAL A 44 0.31 4.81 -2.91
CA VAL A 44 1.46 4.55 -2.05
C VAL A 44 2.74 5.11 -2.70
N SER A 45 3.89 4.83 -2.11
CA SER A 45 5.20 5.17 -2.66
C SER A 45 6.08 3.92 -2.76
N GLY A 46 5.62 2.94 -3.55
CA GLY A 46 6.26 1.62 -3.67
C GLY A 46 5.78 0.62 -2.60
N HIS A 47 6.70 -0.15 -2.03
CA HIS A 47 6.39 -1.16 -1.02
C HIS A 47 5.93 -0.50 0.29
N LEU A 48 4.66 -0.72 0.66
CA LEU A 48 4.09 -0.18 1.89
C LEU A 48 4.60 -0.90 3.15
N LEU A 49 4.83 -2.20 3.04
CA LEU A 49 5.29 -3.04 4.14
C LEU A 49 6.71 -3.52 3.84
N ALA A 50 7.52 -3.56 4.88
CA ALA A 50 8.83 -4.19 4.89
C ALA A 50 8.76 -5.56 5.57
N HIS A 51 9.77 -6.38 5.29
CA HIS A 51 9.97 -7.69 5.92
C HIS A 51 11.32 -7.67 6.64
N ASP A 52 11.35 -8.19 7.85
CA ASP A 52 12.58 -8.33 8.63
C ASP A 52 12.43 -9.49 9.61
N PHE A 53 13.53 -9.92 10.23
CA PHE A 53 13.43 -10.87 11.32
C PHE A 53 12.84 -10.20 12.56
N HIS A 54 12.26 -10.99 13.47
CA HIS A 54 11.90 -10.50 14.79
C HIS A 54 13.08 -9.80 15.49
N MET A 55 12.79 -8.79 16.31
CA MET A 55 13.80 -7.94 16.98
C MET A 55 14.96 -8.71 17.65
N LYS A 56 14.71 -9.92 18.18
CA LYS A 56 15.72 -10.78 18.81
C LYS A 56 16.80 -11.33 17.86
N PHE A 57 16.56 -11.31 16.54
CA PHE A 57 17.47 -11.82 15.51
C PHE A 57 18.05 -10.73 14.61
N ARG A 58 17.59 -9.48 14.73
CA ARG A 58 18.00 -8.38 13.83
C ARG A 58 19.45 -7.91 14.04
N LYS A 59 20.05 -8.15 15.21
CA LYS A 59 21.43 -7.74 15.48
C LYS A 59 22.39 -8.80 14.94
N TRP A 60 23.43 -8.39 14.23
CA TRP A 60 24.40 -9.32 13.62
C TRP A 60 25.03 -10.31 14.60
N GLN A 61 25.21 -9.90 15.86
CA GLN A 61 25.79 -10.73 16.92
C GLN A 61 24.73 -11.35 17.86
N SER A 62 23.43 -11.23 17.59
CA SER A 62 22.38 -11.80 18.48
C SER A 62 22.13 -13.29 18.30
N CYS A 63 22.56 -13.90 17.19
CA CYS A 63 22.42 -15.33 16.94
C CYS A 63 23.48 -15.87 15.98
N ASN A 64 23.65 -17.19 15.95
CA ASN A 64 24.42 -17.85 14.90
C ASN A 64 23.65 -17.72 13.56
N PRO A 65 24.29 -17.33 12.43
CA PRO A 65 23.64 -17.19 11.14
C PRO A 65 22.85 -18.41 10.65
N LEU A 66 23.23 -19.64 11.06
CA LEU A 66 22.49 -20.85 10.71
C LEU A 66 21.03 -20.83 11.22
N VAL A 67 20.76 -20.16 12.33
CA VAL A 67 19.40 -20.03 12.90
C VAL A 67 18.49 -19.22 11.97
N LEU A 68 19.05 -18.32 11.14
CA LEU A 68 18.26 -17.47 10.26
C LEU A 68 17.54 -18.26 9.14
N PHE A 69 17.95 -19.50 8.85
CA PHE A 69 17.25 -20.37 7.92
C PHE A 69 15.89 -20.87 8.45
N GLU A 70 15.69 -20.82 9.77
CA GLU A 70 14.46 -21.27 10.45
C GLU A 70 13.77 -20.13 11.20
N ALA A 71 14.43 -18.97 11.34
CA ALA A 71 13.93 -17.83 12.08
C ALA A 71 12.69 -17.22 11.40
N GLU A 72 11.69 -16.88 12.22
CA GLU A 72 10.45 -16.27 11.75
C GLU A 72 10.65 -14.81 11.29
N ILE A 73 10.11 -14.52 10.11
CA ILE A 73 10.10 -13.19 9.48
C ILE A 73 8.78 -12.50 9.80
N GLU A 74 8.85 -11.23 10.17
CA GLU A 74 7.70 -10.37 10.40
C GLU A 74 7.53 -9.36 9.26
N LYS A 75 6.28 -8.94 9.00
CA LYS A 75 5.95 -7.82 8.13
C LYS A 75 5.53 -6.63 8.98
N TYR A 76 6.03 -5.44 8.67
CA TYR A 76 5.67 -4.21 9.38
C TYR A 76 5.61 -3.02 8.44
N CYS A 77 4.89 -1.96 8.85
CA CYS A 77 4.89 -0.68 8.14
C CYS A 77 6.04 0.18 8.69
N PRO A 78 7.04 0.55 7.87
CA PRO A 78 8.12 1.43 8.31
C PRO A 78 7.62 2.80 8.78
N GLU A 79 8.33 3.45 9.70
CA GLU A 79 7.92 4.73 10.28
C GLU A 79 7.68 5.82 9.22
N ASN A 80 8.52 5.85 8.19
CA ASN A 80 8.41 6.80 7.08
C ASN A 80 7.21 6.54 6.14
N PHE A 81 6.46 5.45 6.36
CA PHE A 81 5.26 5.08 5.62
C PHE A 81 4.02 4.90 6.51
N ILE A 82 4.11 5.25 7.81
CA ILE A 82 2.91 5.32 8.68
C ILE A 82 1.90 6.29 8.08
N ASP A 83 2.39 7.47 7.71
CA ASP A 83 1.66 8.42 6.88
C ASP A 83 2.10 8.27 5.43
N ILE A 84 1.18 7.82 4.60
CA ILE A 84 1.40 7.67 3.16
C ILE A 84 0.98 8.98 2.50
N LYS A 85 1.88 9.59 1.72
CA LYS A 85 1.61 10.80 0.94
C LYS A 85 0.88 10.52 -0.36
#